data_AF-X1IBR6-F1
#
_entry.id   AF-X1IBR6-F1
#
_cell.length_a   1.000
_cell.length_b   1.000
_cell.length_c   1.000
_cell.angle_alpha   90.00
_cell.angle_beta   90.00
_cell.angle_gamma   90.00
#
_symmetry.space_group_name_H-M   'P 1'
#
loop_
_entity.id
_entity.type
_entity.pdbx_description
1 polymer ?
#
loop_
_entity_poly.entity_id
_entity_poly.type
_entity_poly.pdbx_seq_one_letter_code
_entity_poly.pdbx_strand_id
1 'polypeptide(L)'
;MEPQVAPAATARQASEAWERPFMAKGKSIIPAERIEGSILLIRGQKVLLDLDLARLYRVATKVLLQSVKRNIDRFPADFMFELTKDEFAILRSQIVTSRWGGRRYPPYAFTEQGVAMLSSVLHSPRAVQVNIEIMRAFVRLRRILDSHAGLARKLAAVERKYDAQFKVVFNAIRQLMAPPPEAKRKRIGFATEHEESQKTPSGKKKR
;
A
#
# COMPACT_ATOMS: atom_id res chain seq x y z
N MET A 1 13.06 -11.94 61.20
CA MET A 1 13.10 -12.80 60.00
C MET A 1 12.43 -12.03 58.87
N GLU A 2 13.20 -11.28 58.10
CA GLU A 2 12.71 -10.66 56.86
C GLU A 2 12.67 -11.72 55.75
N PRO A 3 11.61 -11.78 54.93
CA PRO A 3 11.62 -12.61 53.74
C PRO A 3 12.48 -11.95 52.66
N GLN A 4 13.52 -12.66 52.21
CA GLN A 4 14.38 -12.28 51.09
C GLN A 4 13.54 -12.13 49.81
N VAL A 5 13.59 -10.94 49.21
CA VAL A 5 13.04 -10.67 47.88
C VAL A 5 14.02 -11.20 46.83
N ALA A 6 13.61 -12.18 46.05
CA ALA A 6 14.39 -12.70 44.92
C ALA A 6 14.57 -11.62 43.82
N PRO A 7 15.73 -11.59 43.12
CA PRO A 7 16.01 -10.53 42.16
C PRO A 7 15.17 -10.69 40.89
N ALA A 8 14.68 -9.56 40.38
CA ALA A 8 13.92 -9.45 39.14
C ALA A 8 14.76 -9.94 37.95
N ALA A 9 14.40 -11.11 37.39
CA ALA A 9 14.94 -11.58 36.13
C ALA A 9 14.50 -10.63 35.00
N THR A 10 15.49 -10.01 34.37
CA THR A 10 15.36 -9.04 33.27
C THR A 10 14.46 -9.57 32.15
N ALA A 11 13.37 -8.84 31.88
CA ALA A 11 12.35 -9.12 30.84
C ALA A 11 12.89 -9.25 29.39
N ARG A 12 14.20 -9.09 29.16
CA ARG A 12 14.87 -9.30 27.87
C ARG A 12 15.23 -10.76 27.60
N GLN A 13 15.36 -11.62 28.61
CA GLN A 13 15.66 -13.04 28.43
C GLN A 13 14.41 -13.89 28.13
N ALA A 14 13.22 -13.40 28.51
CA ALA A 14 11.95 -14.07 28.21
C ALA A 14 11.58 -14.00 26.72
N SER A 15 12.09 -13.02 25.95
CA SER A 15 11.83 -12.91 24.51
C SER A 15 12.65 -13.84 23.64
N GLU A 16 13.67 -14.52 24.19
CA GLU A 16 14.51 -15.47 23.45
C GLU A 16 14.13 -16.93 23.74
N ALA A 17 13.48 -17.20 24.87
CA ALA A 17 13.13 -18.55 25.33
C ALA A 17 11.93 -19.19 24.62
N TRP A 18 11.05 -18.41 23.98
CA TRP A 18 9.93 -18.95 23.19
C TRP A 18 10.32 -19.27 21.74
N GLU A 19 11.52 -18.87 21.29
CA GLU A 19 11.93 -19.05 19.89
C GLU A 19 12.40 -20.48 19.54
N ARG A 20 12.63 -21.37 20.53
CA ARG A 20 12.93 -22.80 20.27
C ARG A 20 12.41 -23.70 21.41
N PRO A 21 11.45 -24.63 21.17
CA PRO A 21 11.55 -25.65 20.11
C PRO A 21 10.19 -25.99 19.44
N PHE A 22 9.67 -25.13 18.55
CA PHE A 22 8.60 -25.54 17.61
C PHE A 22 9.08 -25.66 16.15
N MET A 23 10.36 -25.38 15.89
CA MET A 23 10.94 -25.65 14.58
C MET A 23 11.36 -27.12 14.47
N ALA A 24 10.37 -27.99 14.24
CA ALA A 24 10.65 -29.15 13.41
C ALA A 24 11.23 -28.62 12.09
N LYS A 25 12.45 -29.03 11.76
CA LYS A 25 13.19 -28.70 10.54
C LYS A 25 12.50 -29.38 9.35
N GLY A 26 11.26 -28.98 9.06
CA GLY A 26 10.48 -29.42 7.92
C GLY A 26 10.66 -28.42 6.79
N LYS A 27 11.00 -28.93 5.61
CA LYS A 27 10.87 -28.17 4.35
C LYS A 27 9.50 -27.52 4.34
N SER A 28 9.44 -26.18 4.24
CA SER A 28 8.14 -25.50 4.12
C SER A 28 7.38 -26.11 2.96
N ILE A 29 6.15 -26.56 3.22
CA ILE A 29 5.35 -27.25 2.21
C ILE A 29 4.82 -26.24 1.15
N ILE A 30 4.95 -24.94 1.39
CA ILE A 30 4.65 -23.89 0.43
C ILE A 30 5.83 -22.89 0.36
N PRO A 31 6.39 -22.63 -0.84
CA PRO A 31 7.39 -21.59 -1.01
C PRO A 31 6.86 -20.23 -0.53
N ALA A 32 7.67 -19.50 0.23
CA ALA A 32 7.31 -18.20 0.81
C ALA A 32 6.87 -17.19 -0.27
N GLU A 33 7.55 -17.25 -1.42
CA GLU A 33 7.34 -16.40 -2.59
C GLU A 33 5.93 -16.55 -3.16
N ARG A 34 5.37 -17.75 -3.06
CA ARG A 34 4.00 -18.03 -3.53
C ARG A 34 2.95 -17.34 -2.67
N ILE A 35 3.18 -17.29 -1.36
CA ILE A 35 2.29 -16.62 -0.43
C ILE A 35 2.41 -15.11 -0.62
N GLU A 36 3.64 -14.60 -0.68
CA GLU A 36 3.91 -13.18 -0.87
C GLU A 36 3.32 -12.64 -2.18
N GLY A 37 3.45 -13.37 -3.29
CA GLY A 37 2.86 -13.01 -4.58
C GLY A 37 1.32 -13.11 -4.63
N SER A 38 0.69 -13.73 -3.62
CA SER A 38 -0.77 -13.79 -3.51
C SER A 38 -1.36 -12.66 -2.66
N ILE A 39 -0.53 -11.92 -1.92
CA ILE A 39 -0.98 -10.84 -1.04
C ILE A 39 -1.25 -9.58 -1.87
N LEU A 40 -2.47 -9.07 -1.80
CA LEU A 40 -2.92 -7.89 -2.53
C LEU A 40 -3.12 -6.70 -1.57
N LEU A 41 -3.00 -5.48 -2.08
CA LEU A 41 -3.35 -4.27 -1.35
C LEU A 41 -4.72 -3.78 -1.81
N ILE A 42 -5.75 -3.94 -0.97
CA ILE A 42 -7.13 -3.54 -1.26
C ILE A 42 -7.65 -2.72 -0.07
N ARG A 43 -8.23 -1.54 -0.35
CA ARG A 43 -8.68 -0.58 0.69
C ARG A 43 -7.59 -0.22 1.72
N GLY A 44 -6.33 -0.17 1.28
CA GLY A 44 -5.18 0.09 2.17
C GLY A 44 -4.81 -1.08 3.09
N GLN A 45 -5.47 -2.23 2.96
CA GLN A 45 -5.19 -3.43 3.74
C GLN A 45 -4.51 -4.50 2.88
N LYS A 46 -3.52 -5.18 3.46
CA LYS A 46 -2.93 -6.38 2.86
C LYS A 46 -3.88 -7.55 3.06
N VAL A 47 -4.34 -8.14 1.97
CA VAL A 47 -5.37 -9.18 1.98
C VAL A 47 -4.99 -10.38 1.13
N LEU A 48 -5.52 -11.55 1.50
CA LEU A 48 -5.53 -12.74 0.66
C LEU A 48 -6.96 -13.03 0.20
N LEU A 49 -7.12 -13.39 -1.07
CA LEU A 49 -8.42 -13.77 -1.61
C LEU A 49 -8.78 -15.20 -1.21
N ASP A 50 -10.07 -15.46 -1.03
CA ASP A 50 -10.62 -16.78 -0.72
C ASP A 50 -10.15 -17.90 -1.67
N LEU A 51 -9.95 -17.59 -2.95
CA LEU A 51 -9.47 -18.54 -3.96
C LEU A 51 -8.03 -18.96 -3.67
N ASP A 52 -7.16 -18.01 -3.33
CA ASP A 52 -5.76 -18.27 -3.08
C ASP A 52 -5.59 -18.98 -1.73
N LEU A 53 -6.33 -18.56 -0.70
CA LEU A 53 -6.41 -19.29 0.56
C LEU A 53 -6.87 -20.74 0.36
N ALA A 54 -7.95 -20.96 -0.39
CA ALA A 54 -8.45 -22.29 -0.69
C ALA A 54 -7.38 -23.16 -1.40
N ARG A 55 -6.64 -22.58 -2.36
CA ARG A 55 -5.53 -23.26 -3.04
C ARG A 55 -4.38 -23.60 -2.08
N LEU A 56 -3.99 -22.67 -1.20
CA LEU A 56 -2.91 -22.88 -0.22
C LEU A 56 -3.28 -24.03 0.76
N TYR A 57 -4.51 -24.03 1.28
CA TYR A 57 -5.03 -25.07 2.15
C TYR A 57 -5.40 -26.39 1.44
N ARG A 58 -5.42 -26.39 0.10
CA ARG A 58 -5.88 -27.52 -0.74
C ARG A 58 -7.33 -27.93 -0.45
N VAL A 59 -8.21 -26.95 -0.29
CA VAL A 59 -9.66 -27.16 -0.14
C VAL A 59 -10.40 -26.44 -1.25
N ALA A 60 -11.63 -26.85 -1.54
CA ALA A 60 -12.48 -26.10 -2.46
C ALA A 60 -12.86 -24.74 -1.81
N THR A 61 -12.89 -23.66 -2.60
CA THR A 61 -13.29 -22.32 -2.11
C THR A 61 -14.67 -22.34 -1.46
N LYS A 62 -15.60 -23.13 -1.99
CA LYS A 62 -16.94 -23.32 -1.40
C LYS A 62 -16.86 -23.90 0.02
N VAL A 63 -15.98 -24.86 0.26
CA VAL A 63 -15.79 -25.50 1.58
C VAL A 63 -15.19 -24.50 2.56
N LEU A 64 -14.17 -23.74 2.13
CA LEU A 64 -13.58 -22.66 2.95
C LEU A 64 -14.64 -21.65 3.39
N LEU A 65 -15.41 -21.11 2.43
CA LEU A 65 -16.44 -20.12 2.71
C LEU A 65 -17.60 -20.69 3.52
N GLN A 66 -17.93 -21.98 3.36
CA GLN A 66 -18.93 -22.64 4.19
C GLN A 66 -18.48 -22.71 5.65
N SER A 67 -17.22 -23.04 5.92
CA SER A 67 -16.67 -23.05 7.28
C SER A 67 -16.65 -21.66 7.90
N VAL A 68 -16.33 -20.63 7.12
CA VAL A 68 -16.40 -19.22 7.55
C VAL A 68 -17.83 -18.81 7.88
N LYS A 69 -18.79 -19.09 7.00
CA LYS A 69 -20.21 -18.74 7.21
C LYS A 69 -20.81 -19.42 8.45
N ARG A 70 -20.35 -20.63 8.79
CA ARG A 70 -20.76 -21.32 10.02
C ARG A 70 -20.22 -20.68 11.29
N ASN A 71 -19.17 -19.88 11.19
CA ASN A 71 -18.49 -19.22 12.31
C ASN A 71 -18.42 -17.70 12.09
N ILE A 72 -19.45 -17.12 11.47
CA ILE A 72 -19.40 -15.71 11.00
C ILE A 72 -19.24 -14.70 12.14
N ASP A 73 -19.65 -15.07 13.35
CA ASP A 73 -19.44 -14.33 14.60
C ASP A 73 -17.96 -14.04 14.88
N ARG A 74 -17.06 -14.88 14.35
CA ARG A 74 -15.59 -14.75 14.47
C ARG A 74 -14.96 -13.87 13.41
N PHE A 75 -15.72 -13.42 12.42
CA PHE A 75 -15.23 -12.69 11.25
C PHE A 75 -15.91 -11.33 11.14
N PRO A 76 -15.51 -10.36 11.99
CA PRO A 76 -15.96 -8.99 11.84
C PRO A 76 -15.47 -8.37 10.50
N ALA A 77 -16.04 -7.22 10.13
CA ALA A 77 -15.82 -6.59 8.83
C ALA A 77 -14.36 -6.17 8.56
N ASP A 78 -13.55 -5.99 9.60
CA ASP A 78 -12.11 -5.71 9.54
C ASP A 78 -11.26 -6.97 9.35
N PHE A 79 -11.84 -8.17 9.53
CA PHE A 79 -11.16 -9.46 9.36
C PHE A 79 -11.40 -10.01 7.95
N MET A 80 -12.61 -9.83 7.44
CA MET A 80 -12.94 -10.18 6.07
C MET A 80 -14.01 -9.27 5.50
N PHE A 81 -13.98 -9.12 4.18
CA PHE A 81 -15.01 -8.40 3.44
C PHE A 81 -15.13 -8.94 2.02
N GLU A 82 -16.31 -8.79 1.44
CA GLU A 82 -16.52 -9.06 0.02
C GLU A 82 -16.03 -7.85 -0.82
N LEU A 83 -15.34 -8.12 -1.92
CA LEU A 83 -14.97 -7.07 -2.86
C LEU A 83 -16.23 -6.46 -3.48
N THR A 84 -16.20 -5.15 -3.71
CA THR A 84 -17.22 -4.48 -4.52
C THR A 84 -17.10 -4.92 -5.99
N LYS A 85 -18.16 -4.68 -6.77
CA LYS A 85 -18.15 -4.97 -8.21
C LYS A 85 -17.03 -4.21 -8.93
N ASP A 86 -16.77 -2.97 -8.52
CA ASP A 86 -15.74 -2.12 -9.11
C ASP A 86 -14.34 -2.60 -8.75
N GLU A 87 -14.08 -2.91 -7.47
CA GLU A 87 -12.81 -3.51 -7.04
C GLU A 87 -12.56 -4.84 -7.75
N PHE A 88 -13.60 -5.66 -7.93
CA PHE A 88 -13.50 -6.92 -8.66
C PHE A 88 -13.24 -6.72 -10.16
N ALA A 89 -13.85 -5.69 -10.77
CA ALA A 89 -13.58 -5.34 -12.17
C ALA A 89 -12.13 -4.89 -12.38
N ILE A 90 -11.62 -4.04 -11.49
CA ILE A 90 -10.22 -3.61 -11.48
C ILE A 90 -9.31 -4.82 -11.31
N LEU A 91 -9.58 -5.68 -10.32
CA LEU A 91 -8.79 -6.91 -10.10
C LEU A 91 -8.73 -7.80 -11.36
N ARG A 92 -9.85 -8.00 -12.05
CA ARG A 92 -9.90 -8.77 -13.31
C ARG A 92 -9.16 -8.11 -14.47
N SER A 93 -9.05 -6.78 -14.50
CA SER A 93 -8.27 -6.09 -15.52
C SER A 93 -6.76 -6.21 -15.29
N GLN A 94 -6.34 -6.28 -14.02
CA GLN A 94 -4.93 -6.41 -13.63
C GLN A 94 -4.41 -7.84 -13.80
N ILE A 95 -5.27 -8.84 -13.64
CA ILE A 95 -4.93 -10.26 -13.84
C ILE A 95 -5.42 -10.68 -15.21
N VAL A 96 -4.55 -11.23 -16.06
CA VAL A 96 -4.93 -11.82 -17.35
C VAL A 96 -5.83 -13.03 -17.12
N THR A 97 -7.13 -12.78 -16.91
CA THR A 97 -8.17 -13.78 -16.68
C THR A 97 -9.14 -13.74 -17.85
N SER A 98 -9.46 -14.92 -18.39
CA SER A 98 -10.33 -15.03 -19.54
C SER A 98 -11.74 -14.49 -19.23
N ARG A 99 -12.26 -13.63 -20.11
CA ARG A 99 -13.63 -13.08 -20.00
C ARG A 99 -14.72 -14.16 -20.04
N TRP A 100 -14.43 -15.31 -20.64
CA TRP A 100 -15.41 -16.35 -21.01
C TRP A 100 -15.60 -17.47 -19.99
N GLY A 101 -14.70 -17.63 -19.02
CA GLY A 101 -14.77 -18.68 -17.98
C GLY A 101 -14.40 -18.20 -16.58
N GLY A 102 -14.25 -16.89 -16.40
CA GLY A 102 -13.85 -16.28 -15.14
C GLY A 102 -14.91 -16.40 -14.04
N ARG A 103 -14.45 -16.24 -12.80
CA ARG A 103 -15.31 -16.17 -11.62
C ARG A 103 -16.41 -15.12 -11.81
N ARG A 104 -17.67 -15.50 -11.56
CA ARG A 104 -18.86 -14.65 -11.79
C ARG A 104 -19.22 -13.76 -10.60
N TYR A 105 -18.73 -14.09 -9.41
CA TYR A 105 -19.05 -13.42 -8.15
C TYR A 105 -17.80 -12.79 -7.53
N PRO A 106 -17.90 -11.61 -6.89
CA PRO A 106 -16.79 -11.02 -6.18
C PRO A 106 -16.20 -11.99 -5.15
N PRO A 107 -14.87 -12.03 -5.00
CA PRO A 107 -14.23 -12.83 -3.97
C PRO A 107 -14.35 -12.18 -2.60
N TYR A 108 -14.24 -13.01 -1.56
CA TYR A 108 -13.94 -12.52 -0.23
C TYR A 108 -12.44 -12.26 -0.10
N ALA A 109 -12.10 -11.13 0.51
CA ALA A 109 -10.77 -10.78 0.97
C ALA A 109 -10.66 -11.02 2.48
N PHE A 110 -9.53 -11.57 2.90
CA PHE A 110 -9.20 -11.84 4.30
C PHE A 110 -7.94 -11.06 4.65
N THR A 111 -8.02 -10.28 5.72
CA THR A 111 -6.85 -9.58 6.29
C THR A 111 -5.96 -10.56 7.05
N GLU A 112 -4.80 -10.11 7.52
CA GLU A 112 -3.91 -10.89 8.38
C GLU A 112 -4.68 -11.48 9.59
N GLN A 113 -5.54 -10.69 10.22
CA GLN A 113 -6.38 -11.09 11.34
C GLN A 113 -7.45 -12.11 10.91
N GLY A 114 -8.08 -11.92 9.75
CA GLY A 114 -9.02 -12.90 9.20
C GLY A 114 -8.37 -14.25 8.92
N VAL A 115 -7.15 -14.25 8.37
CA VAL A 115 -6.38 -15.48 8.15
C VAL A 115 -5.97 -16.12 9.49
N ALA A 116 -5.61 -15.31 10.48
CA ALA A 116 -5.40 -15.80 11.84
C ALA A 116 -6.62 -16.56 12.35
N MET A 117 -7.82 -16.02 12.15
CA MET A 117 -9.06 -16.66 12.60
C MET A 117 -9.38 -17.95 11.87
N LEU A 118 -8.93 -18.12 10.62
CA LEU A 118 -9.06 -19.40 9.92
C LEU A 118 -8.36 -20.56 10.65
N SER A 119 -7.37 -20.29 11.51
CA SER A 119 -6.74 -21.34 12.34
C SER A 119 -7.70 -21.95 13.38
N SER A 120 -8.69 -21.19 13.83
CA SER A 120 -9.71 -21.66 14.78
C SER A 120 -10.88 -22.38 14.11
N VAL A 121 -10.91 -22.38 12.77
CA VAL A 121 -11.99 -22.93 11.96
C VAL A 121 -11.51 -24.13 11.14
N LEU A 122 -10.26 -24.07 10.64
CA LEU A 122 -9.63 -25.11 9.85
C LEU A 122 -8.60 -25.87 10.68
N HIS A 123 -8.97 -27.07 11.11
CA HIS A 123 -8.20 -27.86 12.07
C HIS A 123 -7.28 -28.92 11.44
N SER A 124 -7.12 -28.94 10.12
CA SER A 124 -6.25 -29.94 9.49
C SER A 124 -4.78 -29.63 9.77
N PRO A 125 -3.89 -30.63 9.96
CA PRO A 125 -2.46 -30.40 10.15
C PRO A 125 -1.84 -29.55 9.03
N ARG A 126 -2.37 -29.72 7.82
CA ARG A 126 -2.02 -28.91 6.65
C ARG A 126 -2.43 -27.45 6.84
N ALA A 127 -3.68 -27.17 7.24
CA ALA A 127 -4.17 -25.82 7.42
C ALA A 127 -3.40 -25.06 8.51
N VAL A 128 -3.06 -25.73 9.60
CA VAL A 128 -2.23 -25.17 10.67
C VAL A 128 -0.86 -24.74 10.13
N GLN A 129 -0.17 -25.60 9.39
CA GLN A 129 1.14 -25.26 8.83
C GLN A 129 1.08 -24.12 7.80
N VAL A 130 0.05 -24.14 6.96
CA VAL A 130 -0.17 -23.07 5.97
C VAL A 130 -0.44 -21.74 6.65
N ASN A 131 -1.24 -21.71 7.72
CA ASN A 131 -1.46 -20.51 8.51
C ASN A 131 -0.17 -19.95 9.07
N ILE A 132 0.68 -20.79 9.65
CA ILE A 132 1.98 -20.36 10.18
C ILE A 132 2.81 -19.69 9.07
N GLU A 133 2.87 -20.28 7.88
CA GLU A 133 3.61 -19.70 6.76
C GLU A 133 3.00 -18.40 6.24
N ILE A 134 1.68 -18.28 6.23
CA ILE A 134 1.00 -17.04 5.86
C ILE A 134 1.32 -15.93 6.87
N MET A 135 1.23 -16.22 8.17
CA MET A 135 1.57 -15.24 9.21
C MET A 135 3.03 -14.79 9.11
N ARG A 136 3.95 -15.72 8.83
CA ARG A 136 5.35 -15.38 8.57
C ARG A 136 5.51 -14.44 7.37
N ALA A 137 4.76 -14.65 6.28
CA ALA A 137 4.79 -13.77 5.11
C ALA A 137 4.29 -12.35 5.44
N PHE A 138 3.17 -12.22 6.16
CA PHE A 138 2.66 -10.92 6.59
C PHE A 138 3.66 -10.17 7.48
N VAL A 139 4.31 -10.86 8.42
CA VAL A 139 5.35 -10.28 9.27
C VAL A 139 6.57 -9.84 8.46
N ARG A 140 7.06 -10.67 7.52
CA ARG A 140 8.18 -10.28 6.63
C ARG A 140 7.85 -9.04 5.82
N LEU A 141 6.65 -8.99 5.23
CA LEU A 141 6.20 -7.82 4.49
C LEU A 141 6.08 -6.56 5.36
N ARG A 142 5.73 -6.70 6.65
CA ARG A 142 5.73 -5.55 7.58
C ARG A 142 7.15 -5.09 7.88
N ARG A 143 8.06 -6.02 8.18
CA ARG A 143 9.48 -5.71 8.43
C ARG A 143 10.14 -5.00 7.24
N ILE A 144 9.85 -5.44 6.01
CA ILE A 144 10.34 -4.77 4.80
C ILE A 144 9.85 -3.31 4.77
N LEU A 145 8.55 -3.06 4.94
CA LEU A 145 8.01 -1.69 4.98
C LEU A 145 8.61 -0.84 6.12
N ASP A 146 8.76 -1.41 7.32
CA ASP A 146 9.33 -0.72 8.48
C ASP A 146 10.82 -0.39 8.26
N SER A 147 11.58 -1.30 7.64
CA SER A 147 12.98 -1.05 7.27
C SER A 147 13.14 0.05 6.22
N HIS A 148 12.13 0.28 5.37
CA HIS A 148 12.10 1.38 4.40
C HIS A 148 11.71 2.72 5.02
N ALA A 149 11.18 2.78 6.25
CA ALA A 149 10.99 4.05 6.96
C ALA A 149 12.35 4.78 7.18
N GLY A 150 13.43 4.02 7.40
CA GLY A 150 14.79 4.57 7.45
C GLY A 150 15.30 5.04 6.08
N LEU A 151 14.87 4.38 5.01
CA LEU A 151 15.23 4.71 3.62
C LEU A 151 14.47 5.96 3.14
N ALA A 152 13.18 6.08 3.46
CA ALA A 152 12.38 7.27 3.24
C ALA A 152 12.94 8.49 4.01
N ARG A 153 13.42 8.30 5.25
CA ARG A 153 14.13 9.36 6.00
C ARG A 153 15.45 9.76 5.33
N LYS A 154 16.23 8.80 4.81
CA LYS A 154 17.46 9.09 4.05
C LYS A 154 17.17 9.79 2.73
N LEU A 155 16.10 9.40 2.02
CA LEU A 155 15.66 10.05 0.79
C LEU A 155 15.21 11.49 1.07
N ALA A 156 14.39 11.71 2.08
CA ALA A 156 13.97 13.05 2.51
C ALA A 156 15.17 13.91 2.98
N ALA A 157 16.17 13.29 3.62
CA ALA A 157 17.41 13.99 4.01
C ALA A 157 18.28 14.35 2.79
N VAL A 158 18.32 13.49 1.77
CA VAL A 158 18.97 13.74 0.48
C VAL A 158 18.25 14.86 -0.26
N GLU A 159 16.93 14.79 -0.43
CA GLU A 159 16.11 15.85 -1.06
C GLU A 159 16.37 17.22 -0.39
N ARG A 160 16.31 17.27 0.95
CA ARG A 160 16.64 18.49 1.71
C ARG A 160 18.07 19.00 1.49
N LYS A 161 19.03 18.10 1.28
CA LYS A 161 20.44 18.44 1.06
C LYS A 161 20.68 19.02 -0.35
N TYR A 162 19.85 18.68 -1.33
CA TYR A 162 20.02 19.08 -2.73
C TYR A 162 19.04 20.16 -3.22
N ASP A 163 17.97 20.48 -2.48
CA ASP A 163 16.95 21.48 -2.84
C ASP A 163 17.49 22.91 -3.11
N ALA A 164 18.59 23.30 -2.46
CA ALA A 164 19.18 24.63 -2.66
C ALA A 164 20.00 24.73 -3.96
N GLN A 165 20.71 23.67 -4.35
CA GLN A 165 21.59 23.67 -5.52
C GLN A 165 20.81 23.50 -6.83
N PHE A 166 19.71 22.74 -6.83
CA PHE A 166 18.90 22.52 -8.03
C PHE A 166 17.98 23.69 -8.40
N LYS A 167 17.63 24.59 -7.46
CA LYS A 167 16.91 25.84 -7.80
C LYS A 167 17.70 26.73 -8.75
N VAL A 168 19.01 26.79 -8.58
CA VAL A 168 19.90 27.58 -9.46
C VAL A 168 19.92 26.98 -10.87
N VAL A 169 19.99 25.65 -10.97
CA VAL A 169 19.97 24.93 -12.26
C VAL A 169 18.62 25.09 -12.96
N PHE A 170 17.51 24.94 -12.24
CA PHE A 170 16.16 25.14 -12.81
C PHE A 170 15.93 26.59 -13.27
N ASN A 171 16.44 27.58 -12.52
CA ASN A 171 16.37 28.98 -12.93
C ASN A 171 17.22 29.26 -14.18
N ALA A 172 18.42 28.69 -14.27
CA ALA A 172 19.28 28.83 -15.44
C ALA A 172 18.64 28.19 -16.70
N ILE A 173 18.05 27.00 -16.57
CA ILE A 173 17.34 26.33 -17.67
C ILE A 173 16.10 27.15 -18.09
N ARG A 174 15.35 27.72 -17.14
CA ARG A 174 14.20 28.59 -17.45
C ARG A 174 14.61 29.89 -18.15
N GLN A 175 15.78 30.46 -17.84
CA GLN A 175 16.30 31.64 -18.53
C GLN A 175 16.71 31.33 -19.98
N LEU A 176 17.18 30.12 -20.26
CA LEU A 176 17.50 29.66 -21.62
C LEU A 176 16.25 29.33 -22.46
N MET A 177 15.16 28.91 -21.81
CA MET A 177 13.87 28.61 -22.47
C MET A 177 12.92 29.82 -22.54
N ALA A 178 13.29 30.97 -21.95
CA ALA A 178 12.50 32.18 -22.04
C ALA A 178 12.55 32.69 -23.51
N PRO A 179 11.39 32.87 -24.19
CA PRO A 179 11.39 33.42 -25.53
C PRO A 179 12.04 34.82 -25.51
N PRO A 180 12.82 35.18 -26.56
CA PRO A 180 13.45 36.49 -26.61
C PRO A 180 12.39 37.58 -26.44
N PRO A 181 12.68 38.64 -25.67
CA PRO A 181 11.72 39.73 -25.48
C PRO A 181 11.33 40.29 -26.84
N GLU A 182 10.03 40.37 -27.10
CA GLU A 182 9.52 40.93 -28.36
C GLU A 182 10.10 42.32 -28.58
N ALA A 183 11.01 42.43 -29.54
CA ALA A 183 11.55 43.72 -29.94
C ALA A 183 10.38 44.56 -30.46
N LYS A 184 10.09 45.68 -29.80
CA LYS A 184 9.13 46.68 -30.28
C LYS A 184 9.51 47.03 -31.71
N ARG A 185 8.74 46.53 -32.69
CA ARG A 185 8.96 46.80 -34.11
C ARG A 185 8.93 48.31 -34.30
N LYS A 186 10.08 48.90 -34.66
CA LYS A 186 10.10 50.28 -35.15
C LYS A 186 9.27 50.30 -36.42
N ARG A 187 8.12 51.00 -36.41
CA ARG A 187 7.35 51.27 -37.64
C ARG A 187 8.27 52.08 -38.57
N ILE A 188 8.67 51.47 -39.68
CA ILE A 188 9.29 52.18 -40.79
C ILE A 188 8.17 52.46 -41.80
N GLY A 189 7.77 53.72 -41.91
CA GLY A 189 6.72 54.19 -42.82
C GLY A 189 6.42 55.67 -42.57
N PHE A 190 6.24 56.43 -43.65
CA PHE A 190 6.05 57.89 -43.64
C PHE A 190 4.82 58.30 -42.81
N ALA A 191 5.02 59.22 -41.86
CA ALA A 191 3.97 59.83 -41.07
C ALA A 191 3.26 60.90 -41.91
N THR A 192 1.94 60.82 -42.02
CA THR A 192 1.08 61.96 -42.33
C THR A 192 0.60 62.52 -41.00
N GLU A 193 0.99 63.75 -40.69
CA GLU A 193 0.50 64.46 -39.51
C GLU A 193 -0.98 64.80 -39.72
N HIS A 194 -1.85 64.26 -38.86
CA HIS A 194 -3.17 64.83 -38.63
C HIS A 194 -3.35 64.94 -37.11
N GLU A 195 -3.38 66.18 -36.65
CA GLU A 195 -3.84 66.58 -35.32
C GLU A 195 -5.27 66.09 -35.08
N GLU A 196 -5.54 65.53 -33.91
CA GLU A 196 -6.87 65.64 -33.29
C GLU A 196 -6.80 65.41 -31.77
N SER A 197 -6.78 66.55 -31.08
CA SER A 197 -7.60 66.90 -29.91
C SER A 197 -7.66 65.94 -28.71
N GLN A 198 -6.99 66.35 -27.63
CA GLN A 198 -7.29 65.92 -26.27
C GLN A 198 -8.74 66.24 -25.89
N LYS A 199 -9.51 65.22 -25.49
CA LYS A 199 -10.67 65.38 -24.59
C LYS A 199 -10.58 64.34 -23.47
N THR A 200 -10.24 64.82 -22.28
CA THR A 200 -10.50 64.13 -21.01
C THR A 200 -12.00 64.22 -20.69
N PRO A 201 -12.60 63.17 -20.11
CA PRO A 201 -13.75 63.35 -19.24
C PRO A 201 -13.40 63.05 -17.78
N SER A 202 -13.69 64.07 -16.98
CA SER A 202 -13.87 64.10 -15.53
C SER A 202 -14.91 63.07 -15.04
N GLY A 203 -14.70 62.50 -13.84
CA GLY A 203 -15.62 61.52 -13.25
C GLY A 203 -15.40 61.15 -11.77
N LYS A 204 -15.37 62.15 -10.88
CA LYS A 204 -15.77 62.20 -9.44
C LYS A 204 -15.53 61.02 -8.45
N LYS A 205 -14.92 61.44 -7.32
CA LYS A 205 -14.96 60.90 -5.96
C LYS A 205 -16.38 60.79 -5.36
N LYS A 206 -16.58 59.66 -4.65
CA LYS A 206 -17.25 59.43 -3.34
C LYS A 206 -18.55 60.18 -2.98
N ARG A 207 -19.55 59.38 -2.54
CA ARG A 207 -19.95 59.31 -1.13
C ARG A 207 -20.28 57.88 -0.75
#